data_AF-A0A8T2TPU0-F1
#
_entry.id   AF-A0A8T2TPU0-F1
#
_cell.length_a   1.000
_cell.length_b   1.000
_cell.length_c   1.000
_cell.angle_alpha   90.00
_cell.angle_beta   90.00
_cell.angle_gamma   90.00
#
_symmetry.space_group_name_H-M   'P 1'
#
loop_
_entity.id
_entity.type
_entity.pdbx_description
1 polymer ?
#
loop_
_entity_poly.entity_id
_entity_poly.type
_entity_poly.pdbx_seq_one_letter_code
_entity_poly.pdbx_strand_id
1 'polypeptide(L)'
;MANFSTGDRRRKQKGDRRSVEISLVIRQSMEAAIMTHLLPRTQIDIFVHVLQADGGTRSACINAASLALADAGIPMRDIVASCASGYLNNTPLLDLNYLEDSGGGPDVTIALLPKLDKITLLQMDAKLPLEMFEKVFELGNKGCVAIANYMRNVLLENTKDLAFARGVVKV
;
A
#
# COMPACT_ATOMS: atom_id res chain seq x y z
N MET A 1 12.76 -6.02 4.59
CA MET A 1 12.12 -6.69 5.75
C MET A 1 13.18 -6.96 6.82
N ALA A 2 12.85 -6.78 8.10
CA ALA A 2 13.76 -7.08 9.20
C ALA A 2 13.95 -8.59 9.39
N ASN A 3 15.09 -9.01 9.94
CA ASN A 3 15.39 -10.44 10.14
C ASN A 3 14.43 -11.12 11.13
N PHE A 4 13.82 -10.36 12.03
CA PHE A 4 12.87 -10.80 13.05
C PHE A 4 11.41 -10.55 12.65
N SER A 5 11.14 -10.11 11.41
CA SER A 5 9.80 -9.70 11.00
C SER A 5 8.79 -10.84 10.87
N THR A 6 9.27 -12.07 10.67
CA THR A 6 8.45 -13.28 10.53
C THR A 6 8.70 -14.23 11.70
N GLY A 7 7.82 -15.21 11.90
CA GLY A 7 7.96 -16.23 12.96
C GLY A 7 9.30 -16.96 12.88
N ASP A 8 9.71 -17.36 11.67
CA ASP A 8 11.06 -17.85 11.43
C ASP A 8 12.02 -16.72 11.11
N ARG A 9 13.20 -16.74 11.76
CA ARG A 9 14.24 -15.74 11.54
C ARG A 9 14.75 -15.80 10.11
N ARG A 10 14.49 -14.76 9.32
CA ARG A 10 15.01 -14.65 7.95
C ARG A 10 16.51 -14.32 8.00
N ARG A 11 17.30 -15.04 7.21
CA ARG A 11 18.68 -14.65 6.90
C ARG A 11 18.65 -13.60 5.79
N LYS A 12 19.43 -12.53 5.96
CA LYS A 12 19.55 -11.45 4.98
C LYS A 12 20.28 -11.98 3.74
N GLN A 13 19.55 -12.59 2.83
CA GLN A 13 20.10 -13.08 1.56
C GLN A 13 20.34 -11.88 0.64
N LYS A 14 21.56 -11.78 0.11
CA LYS A 14 21.89 -10.77 -0.90
C LYS A 14 21.05 -11.07 -2.15
N GLY A 15 20.11 -10.19 -2.49
CA GLY A 15 19.23 -10.35 -3.65
C GLY A 15 17.95 -11.15 -3.42
N ASP A 16 17.28 -11.00 -2.27
CA ASP A 16 15.93 -11.55 -2.07
C ASP A 16 14.96 -11.07 -3.16
N ARG A 17 14.57 -11.98 -4.06
CA ARG A 17 13.73 -11.68 -5.25
C ARG A 17 12.39 -11.07 -4.84
N ARG A 18 11.79 -11.55 -3.76
CA ARG A 18 10.52 -11.02 -3.24
C ARG A 18 10.68 -9.57 -2.80
N SER A 19 11.78 -9.24 -2.12
CA SER A 19 12.06 -7.86 -1.70
C SER A 19 12.30 -6.93 -2.90
N VAL A 20 12.93 -7.43 -3.98
CA VAL A 20 13.14 -6.67 -5.22
C VAL A 20 11.81 -6.42 -5.95
N GLU A 21 10.95 -7.44 -6.03
CA GLU A 21 9.62 -7.31 -6.62
C GLU A 21 8.78 -6.26 -5.88
N ILE A 22 8.72 -6.34 -4.55
CA ILE A 22 7.98 -5.36 -3.72
C ILE A 22 8.51 -3.95 -3.94
N SER A 23 9.83 -3.79 -4.03
CA SER A 23 10.45 -2.49 -4.31
C SER A 23 10.03 -1.94 -5.69
N LEU A 24 9.97 -2.80 -6.71
CA LEU A 24 9.53 -2.42 -8.05
C LEU A 24 8.06 -2.00 -8.06
N VAL A 25 7.21 -2.77 -7.37
CA VAL A 25 5.77 -2.54 -7.23
C VAL A 25 5.49 -1.20 -6.54
N ILE A 26 6.18 -0.91 -5.43
CA ILE A 26 6.07 0.37 -4.71
C ILE A 26 6.50 1.51 -5.64
N ARG A 27 7.64 1.35 -6.33
CA ARG A 27 8.13 2.37 -7.27
C ARG A 27 7.11 2.67 -8.36
N GLN A 28 6.57 1.66 -9.04
CA GLN A 28 5.58 1.85 -10.11
C GLN A 28 4.30 2.52 -9.60
N SER A 29 3.83 2.10 -8.42
CA SER A 29 2.63 2.67 -7.80
C SER A 29 2.80 4.15 -7.47
N MET A 30 3.97 4.53 -6.93
CA MET A 30 4.29 5.91 -6.55
C MET A 30 4.63 6.79 -7.75
N GLU A 31 5.28 6.27 -8.77
CA GLU A 31 5.63 7.02 -9.99
C GLU A 31 4.37 7.48 -10.74
N ALA A 32 3.27 6.72 -10.68
CA ALA A 32 1.98 7.14 -11.23
C ALA A 32 1.34 8.33 -10.47
N ALA A 33 1.64 8.44 -9.17
CA ALA A 33 1.08 9.43 -8.26
C ALA A 33 1.91 10.73 -8.20
N ILE A 34 3.25 10.62 -8.18
CA ILE A 34 4.18 11.74 -8.00
C ILE A 34 4.24 12.61 -9.27
N MET A 35 4.22 13.93 -9.08
CA MET A 35 4.39 14.90 -10.16
C MET A 35 5.87 15.16 -10.46
N THR A 36 6.53 14.18 -11.09
CA THR A 36 7.98 14.24 -11.39
C THR A 36 8.40 15.43 -12.26
N HIS A 37 7.50 15.97 -13.08
CA HIS A 37 7.74 17.16 -13.91
C HIS A 37 8.05 18.43 -13.10
N LEU A 38 7.64 18.50 -11.84
CA LEU A 38 7.94 19.64 -10.96
C LEU A 38 9.35 19.58 -10.35
N LEU A 39 10.00 18.42 -10.42
CA LEU A 39 11.26 18.15 -9.72
C LEU A 39 12.32 17.62 -10.71
N PRO A 40 12.82 18.45 -11.65
CA PRO A 40 13.82 18.03 -12.62
C PRO A 40 15.19 17.80 -11.95
N ARG A 41 15.88 16.72 -12.35
CA ARG A 41 17.23 16.34 -11.87
C ARG A 41 17.33 16.07 -10.35
N THR A 42 16.21 15.77 -9.71
CA THR A 42 16.19 15.37 -8.30
C THR A 42 15.98 13.87 -8.15
N GLN A 43 16.44 13.32 -7.03
CA GLN A 43 16.18 11.94 -6.64
C GLN A 43 15.24 11.92 -5.44
N ILE A 44 14.18 11.11 -5.51
CA ILE A 44 13.26 10.84 -4.41
C ILE A 44 13.49 9.40 -3.99
N ASP A 45 14.09 9.21 -2.82
CA ASP A 45 14.38 7.89 -2.27
C ASP A 45 13.34 7.49 -1.23
N ILE A 46 12.68 6.35 -1.46
CA ILE A 46 11.66 5.81 -0.57
C ILE A 46 12.24 4.57 0.11
N PHE A 47 12.37 4.62 1.43
CA PHE A 47 12.82 3.49 2.24
C PHE A 47 11.68 2.95 3.09
N VAL A 48 11.39 1.66 2.94
CA VAL A 48 10.37 0.98 3.74
C VAL A 48 10.99 -0.16 4.52
N HIS A 49 10.73 -0.20 5.82
CA HIS A 49 11.20 -1.25 6.72
C HIS A 49 10.02 -1.93 7.41
N VAL A 50 9.73 -3.15 6.96
CA VAL A 50 8.76 -4.04 7.62
C VAL A 50 9.40 -4.59 8.89
N LEU A 51 8.89 -4.15 10.03
CA LEU A 51 9.31 -4.59 11.37
C LEU A 51 8.64 -5.90 11.76
N GLN A 52 7.36 -6.04 11.44
CA GLN A 52 6.55 -7.24 11.65
C GLN A 52 5.72 -7.50 10.38
N ALA A 53 5.69 -8.74 9.94
CA ALA A 53 4.99 -9.18 8.75
C ALA A 53 3.86 -10.14 9.15
N ASP A 54 2.62 -9.76 8.85
CA ASP A 54 1.44 -10.58 9.07
C ASP A 54 0.42 -10.30 7.96
N GLY A 55 0.49 -11.09 6.87
CA GLY A 55 -0.32 -10.85 5.67
C GLY A 55 -0.07 -9.47 5.01
N GLY A 56 -0.63 -9.22 3.84
CA GLY A 56 -0.79 -7.85 3.28
C GLY A 56 0.44 -6.92 3.18
N THR A 57 1.66 -7.42 3.35
CA THR A 57 2.86 -6.56 3.58
C THR A 57 3.12 -5.57 2.45
N ARG A 58 2.76 -5.93 1.21
CA ARG A 58 2.88 -5.08 0.02
C ARG A 58 1.97 -3.85 0.13
N SER A 59 0.69 -4.09 0.43
CA SER A 59 -0.33 -3.06 0.60
C SER A 59 0.03 -2.10 1.73
N ALA A 60 0.49 -2.65 2.87
CA ALA A 60 0.94 -1.85 4.00
C ALA A 60 2.14 -0.96 3.64
N CYS A 61 3.11 -1.48 2.88
CA CYS A 61 4.26 -0.69 2.43
C CYS A 61 3.86 0.45 1.48
N ILE A 62 2.91 0.21 0.57
CA ILE A 62 2.39 1.21 -0.36
C ILE A 62 1.69 2.34 0.42
N ASN A 63 0.80 1.99 1.36
CA ASN A 63 0.09 2.97 2.18
C ASN A 63 1.06 3.82 3.02
N ALA A 64 2.03 3.17 3.66
CA ALA A 64 3.06 3.87 4.45
C ALA A 64 3.92 4.80 3.59
N ALA A 65 4.32 4.35 2.40
CA ALA A 65 5.07 5.19 1.47
C ALA A 65 4.25 6.40 0.98
N SER A 66 2.95 6.22 0.70
CA SER A 66 2.10 7.34 0.31
C SER A 66 1.95 8.38 1.42
N LEU A 67 1.83 7.95 2.68
CA LEU A 67 1.79 8.85 3.83
C LEU A 67 3.12 9.58 4.03
N ALA A 68 4.24 8.88 3.91
CA ALA A 68 5.58 9.47 4.05
C ALA A 68 5.85 10.54 2.97
N LEU A 69 5.43 10.30 1.73
CA LEU A 69 5.54 11.28 0.65
C LEU A 69 4.67 12.51 0.89
N ALA A 70 3.46 12.32 1.43
CA ALA A 70 2.55 13.41 1.78
C ALA A 70 3.13 14.27 2.92
N ASP A 71 3.67 13.62 3.96
CA ASP A 71 4.32 14.30 5.09
C ASP A 71 5.59 15.06 4.67
N ALA A 72 6.37 14.50 3.74
CA ALA A 72 7.52 15.17 3.12
C ALA A 72 7.14 16.37 2.23
N GLY A 73 5.86 16.59 1.95
CA GLY A 73 5.39 17.69 1.11
C GLY A 73 5.71 17.52 -0.38
N ILE A 74 5.90 16.28 -0.84
CA ILE A 74 6.18 15.99 -2.25
C ILE A 74 4.87 16.17 -3.05
N PRO A 75 4.89 16.90 -4.18
CA PRO A 75 3.70 17.11 -4.97
C PRO A 75 3.22 15.80 -5.61
N MET A 76 2.04 15.37 -5.21
CA MET A 76 1.36 14.17 -5.73
C MET A 76 0.00 14.56 -6.31
N ARG A 77 -0.44 13.83 -7.34
CA ARG A 77 -1.78 13.97 -7.94
C ARG A 77 -2.87 13.57 -6.96
N ASP A 78 -2.61 12.51 -6.21
CA ASP A 78 -3.50 11.91 -5.24
C ASP A 78 -2.71 10.96 -4.32
N ILE A 79 -3.32 10.56 -3.21
CA ILE A 79 -2.76 9.59 -2.25
C ILE A 79 -2.99 8.18 -2.82
N VAL A 80 -1.97 7.34 -2.82
CA VAL A 80 -2.12 5.94 -3.25
C VAL A 80 -2.61 5.13 -2.07
N ALA A 81 -3.74 4.45 -2.23
CA ALA A 81 -4.26 3.49 -1.26
C ALA A 81 -4.23 2.09 -1.84
N SER A 82 -3.82 1.13 -1.02
CA SER A 82 -3.69 -0.27 -1.40
C SER A 82 -4.29 -1.19 -0.34
N CYS A 83 -4.92 -2.26 -0.82
CA CYS A 83 -5.52 -3.31 -0.01
C CYS A 83 -5.32 -4.64 -0.72
N ALA A 84 -5.15 -5.70 0.08
CA ALA A 84 -5.18 -7.06 -0.42
C ALA A 84 -6.59 -7.63 -0.23
N SER A 85 -7.00 -8.51 -1.13
CA SER A 85 -8.28 -9.21 -1.08
C SER A 85 -8.04 -10.64 -1.55
N GLY A 86 -8.80 -11.59 -1.04
CA GLY A 86 -8.64 -12.97 -1.46
C GLY A 86 -9.92 -13.76 -1.40
N TYR A 87 -9.77 -15.05 -1.61
CA TYR A 87 -10.89 -15.98 -1.60
C TYR A 87 -10.52 -17.25 -0.85
N LEU A 88 -11.28 -17.56 0.20
CA LEU A 88 -11.06 -18.75 1.01
C LEU A 88 -12.42 -19.38 1.34
N ASN A 89 -12.53 -20.71 1.25
CA ASN A 89 -13.73 -21.47 1.62
C ASN A 89 -15.04 -20.93 1.03
N ASN A 90 -15.03 -20.58 -0.26
CA ASN A 90 -16.16 -19.97 -0.97
C ASN A 90 -16.59 -18.58 -0.50
N THR A 91 -15.74 -17.88 0.24
CA THR A 91 -16.00 -16.53 0.73
C THR A 91 -14.90 -15.56 0.29
N PRO A 92 -15.25 -14.39 -0.29
CA PRO A 92 -14.29 -13.34 -0.56
C PRO A 92 -13.92 -12.66 0.77
N LEU A 93 -12.63 -12.53 1.02
CA LEU A 93 -12.06 -11.92 2.22
C LEU A 93 -11.35 -10.63 1.85
N LEU A 94 -11.45 -9.64 2.74
CA LEU A 94 -10.73 -8.38 2.64
C LEU A 94 -9.57 -8.39 3.64
N ASP A 95 -8.40 -7.93 3.21
CA ASP A 95 -7.18 -7.80 4.01
C ASP A 95 -6.72 -9.13 4.64
N LEU A 96 -6.15 -10.00 3.80
CA LEU A 96 -5.73 -11.34 4.21
C LEU A 96 -4.61 -11.30 5.27
N ASN A 97 -4.76 -12.11 6.31
CA ASN A 97 -3.70 -12.37 7.29
C ASN A 97 -2.70 -13.43 6.80
N TYR A 98 -1.62 -13.68 7.55
CA TYR A 98 -0.61 -14.68 7.17
C TYR A 98 -1.17 -16.10 7.05
N LEU A 99 -2.14 -16.49 7.88
CA LEU A 99 -2.71 -17.85 7.87
C LEU A 99 -3.57 -18.07 6.62
N GLU A 100 -4.34 -17.06 6.23
CA GLU A 100 -5.18 -17.06 5.04
C GLU A 100 -4.34 -17.08 3.76
N ASP A 101 -3.29 -16.25 3.70
CA ASP A 101 -2.33 -16.21 2.60
C ASP A 101 -1.57 -17.54 2.47
N SER A 102 -1.14 -18.11 3.60
CA SER A 102 -0.45 -19.42 3.64
C SER A 102 -1.38 -20.59 3.31
N GLY A 103 -2.70 -20.40 3.37
CA GLY A 103 -3.71 -21.39 2.99
C GLY A 103 -3.75 -21.68 1.49
N GLY A 104 -3.01 -20.93 0.67
CA GLY A 104 -2.92 -21.14 -0.78
C GLY A 104 -4.16 -20.67 -1.55
N GLY A 105 -5.00 -19.86 -0.92
CA GLY A 105 -6.08 -19.15 -1.60
C GLY A 105 -5.52 -18.07 -2.53
N PRO A 106 -6.30 -17.61 -3.52
CA PRO A 106 -5.89 -16.51 -4.38
C PRO A 106 -5.79 -15.20 -3.58
N ASP A 107 -4.66 -14.53 -3.76
CA ASP A 107 -4.35 -13.20 -3.23
C ASP A 107 -4.37 -12.21 -4.39
N VAL A 108 -5.23 -11.19 -4.28
CA VAL A 108 -5.36 -10.08 -5.22
C VAL A 108 -5.01 -8.81 -4.48
N THR A 109 -3.83 -8.26 -4.78
CA THR A 109 -3.37 -6.97 -4.27
C THR A 109 -3.70 -5.87 -5.27
N ILE A 110 -4.40 -4.84 -4.80
CA ILE A 110 -4.82 -3.68 -5.60
C ILE A 110 -4.24 -2.41 -5.00
N ALA A 111 -3.79 -1.48 -5.83
CA ALA A 111 -3.52 -0.11 -5.42
C ALA A 111 -4.23 0.87 -6.36
N LEU A 112 -4.79 1.93 -5.79
CA LEU A 112 -5.60 2.90 -6.52
C LEU A 112 -5.34 4.35 -6.10
N LEU A 113 -5.61 5.23 -7.05
CA LEU A 113 -5.69 6.68 -6.89
C LEU A 113 -7.19 7.05 -6.75
N PRO A 114 -7.71 7.20 -5.52
CA PRO A 114 -9.14 7.30 -5.22
C PRO A 114 -9.86 8.51 -5.87
N LYS A 115 -9.18 9.63 -6.11
CA LYS A 115 -9.72 10.84 -6.74
C LYS A 115 -9.77 10.72 -8.25
N LEU A 116 -8.84 9.98 -8.85
CA LEU A 116 -8.77 9.76 -10.29
C LEU A 116 -9.49 8.49 -10.73
N ASP A 117 -9.91 7.65 -9.78
CA ASP A 117 -10.45 6.31 -9.99
C ASP A 117 -9.56 5.46 -10.92
N LYS A 118 -8.24 5.55 -10.69
CA LYS A 118 -7.22 4.86 -11.49
C LYS A 118 -6.50 3.82 -10.66
N ILE A 119 -6.45 2.60 -11.18
CA ILE A 119 -5.66 1.51 -10.63
C ILE A 119 -4.20 1.73 -11.04
N THR A 120 -3.31 1.78 -10.06
CA THR A 120 -1.86 1.89 -10.29
C THR A 120 -1.17 0.54 -10.25
N LEU A 121 -1.72 -0.38 -9.46
CA LEU A 121 -1.20 -1.73 -9.31
C LEU A 121 -2.34 -2.73 -9.23
N LEU A 122 -2.16 -3.84 -9.94
CA LEU A 122 -2.95 -5.05 -9.77
C LEU A 122 -1.99 -6.24 -9.85
N GLN A 123 -1.90 -7.00 -8.77
CA GLN A 123 -1.17 -8.26 -8.73
C GLN A 123 -2.11 -9.34 -8.24
N MET A 124 -2.07 -10.50 -8.89
CA MET A 124 -2.81 -11.69 -8.46
C MET A 124 -1.85 -12.85 -8.36
N ASP A 125 -1.93 -13.58 -7.25
CA ASP A 125 -1.31 -14.88 -7.06
C ASP A 125 -2.39 -15.97 -6.93
N ALA A 126 -2.03 -17.18 -7.33
CA ALA A 126 -2.89 -18.34 -7.48
C ALA A 126 -4.01 -18.24 -8.54
N LYS A 127 -4.68 -19.39 -8.76
CA LYS A 127 -5.73 -19.54 -9.77
C LYS A 127 -7.07 -19.11 -9.19
N LEU A 128 -7.79 -18.28 -9.92
CA LEU A 128 -9.12 -17.84 -9.53
C LEU A 128 -10.06 -17.84 -10.76
N PRO A 129 -11.29 -18.42 -10.65
CA PRO A 129 -12.28 -18.36 -11.72
C PRO A 129 -12.72 -16.93 -12.00
N LEU A 130 -12.87 -16.58 -13.29
CA LEU A 130 -13.17 -15.21 -13.72
C LEU A 130 -14.46 -14.64 -13.10
N GLU A 131 -15.46 -15.48 -12.87
CA GLU A 131 -16.73 -15.09 -12.22
C GLU A 131 -16.55 -14.65 -10.75
N MET A 132 -15.55 -15.21 -10.06
CA MET A 132 -15.25 -14.82 -8.68
C MET A 132 -14.32 -13.61 -8.63
N PHE A 133 -13.62 -13.32 -9.73
CA PHE A 133 -12.61 -12.27 -9.76
C PHE A 133 -13.25 -10.92 -9.57
N GLU A 134 -14.39 -10.69 -10.25
CA GLU A 134 -15.14 -9.44 -10.15
C GLU A 134 -15.56 -9.14 -8.71
N LYS A 135 -16.02 -10.16 -7.97
CA LYS A 135 -16.43 -10.02 -6.56
C LYS A 135 -15.25 -9.68 -5.65
N VAL A 136 -14.12 -10.38 -5.81
CA VAL A 136 -12.91 -10.14 -5.01
C VAL A 136 -12.32 -8.76 -5.34
N PHE A 137 -12.28 -8.40 -6.62
CA PHE A 137 -11.80 -7.12 -7.09
C PHE A 137 -12.65 -5.96 -6.56
N GLU A 138 -13.98 -6.06 -6.62
CA GLU A 138 -14.88 -5.03 -6.09
C GLU A 138 -14.72 -4.87 -4.57
N LEU A 139 -14.55 -5.98 -3.84
CA LEU A 139 -14.29 -5.98 -2.41
C LEU A 139 -12.97 -5.25 -2.09
N GLY A 140 -11.89 -5.58 -2.80
CA GLY A 140 -10.59 -4.93 -2.66
C GLY A 140 -10.64 -3.45 -3.01
N ASN A 141 -11.42 -3.05 -4.02
CA ASN A 141 -11.63 -1.65 -4.38
C ASN A 141 -12.32 -0.87 -3.24
N LYS A 142 -13.40 -1.43 -2.67
CA LYS A 142 -14.09 -0.84 -1.50
C LYS A 142 -13.15 -0.69 -0.31
N GLY A 143 -12.29 -1.69 -0.05
CA GLY A 143 -11.28 -1.63 1.01
C GLY A 143 -10.25 -0.53 0.79
N CYS A 144 -9.74 -0.40 -0.43
CA CYS A 144 -8.80 0.66 -0.78
C CYS A 144 -9.41 2.06 -0.59
N VAL A 145 -10.68 2.27 -0.97
CA VAL A 145 -11.39 3.54 -0.76
C VAL A 145 -11.56 3.84 0.73
N ALA A 146 -11.88 2.83 1.55
CA ALA A 146 -11.98 2.98 3.01
C ALA A 146 -10.63 3.40 3.62
N ILE A 147 -9.54 2.74 3.23
CA ILE A 147 -8.18 3.07 3.68
C ILE A 147 -7.78 4.47 3.22
N ALA A 148 -8.09 4.87 1.98
CA ALA A 148 -7.82 6.21 1.49
C ALA A 148 -8.49 7.30 2.34
N ASN A 149 -9.75 7.09 2.71
CA ASN A 149 -10.49 8.03 3.56
C ASN A 149 -9.87 8.10 4.95
N TYR A 150 -9.48 6.97 5.53
CA TYR A 150 -8.79 6.94 6.82
C TYR A 150 -7.45 7.68 6.77
N MET A 151 -6.62 7.41 5.76
CA MET A 151 -5.33 8.09 5.57
C MET A 151 -5.48 9.60 5.42
N ARG A 152 -6.50 10.06 4.69
CA ARG A 152 -6.79 11.50 4.57
C ARG A 152 -7.18 12.14 5.90
N ASN A 153 -8.02 11.47 6.69
CA ASN A 153 -8.42 11.98 7.99
C ASN A 153 -7.21 12.14 8.92
N VAL A 154 -6.34 11.13 8.97
CA VAL A 154 -5.11 11.18 9.78
C VAL A 154 -4.16 12.29 9.30
N LEU A 155 -3.99 12.46 7.99
CA LEU A 155 -3.17 13.57 7.45
C LEU A 155 -3.77 14.95 7.79
N LEU A 156 -5.09 15.09 7.77
CA LEU A 156 -5.78 16.33 8.15
C LEU A 156 -5.61 16.63 9.64
N GLU A 157 -5.67 15.63 10.51
CA GLU A 157 -5.42 15.79 11.94
C GLU A 157 -3.96 16.21 12.19
N ASN A 158 -2.99 15.49 11.61
CA ASN A 158 -1.58 15.81 11.76
C ASN A 158 -1.24 17.22 11.25
N THR A 159 -1.82 17.64 10.12
CA THR A 159 -1.61 18.99 9.58
C THR A 159 -2.23 20.08 10.45
N LYS A 160 -3.37 19.84 11.11
CA LYS A 160 -3.94 20.77 12.11
C LYS A 160 -3.04 20.91 13.32
N ASP A 161 -2.51 19.80 13.84
CA ASP A 161 -1.61 19.80 14.99
C ASP A 161 -0.31 20.57 14.67
N LEU A 162 0.26 20.34 13.48
CA LEU A 162 1.42 21.10 13.00
C LEU A 162 1.10 22.59 12.81
N ALA A 163 -0.09 22.93 12.30
CA ALA A 163 -0.51 24.32 12.12
C ALA A 163 -0.71 25.04 13.47
N PHE A 164 -1.24 24.33 14.47
CA PHE A 164 -1.37 24.82 15.85
C PHE A 164 0.01 25.03 16.48
N ALA A 165 0.92 24.05 16.37
CA ALA A 165 2.29 24.16 16.88
C ALA A 165 3.08 25.30 16.24
N ARG A 166 2.79 25.65 14.98
CA ARG A 166 3.39 26.78 14.27
C ARG A 166 2.70 28.12 14.55
N GLY A 167 1.61 28.16 15.33
CA GLY A 167 0.87 29.37 15.68
C GLY A 167 0.08 30.01 14.53
N VAL A 168 -0.16 29.27 13.44
CA VAL A 168 -0.87 29.77 12.25
C VAL A 168 -2.39 29.78 12.46
N VAL A 169 -2.90 28.90 13.33
CA VAL A 169 -4.31 28.81 13.70
C VAL A 169 -4.46 29.27 15.14
N LYS A 170 -5.14 30.40 15.35
CA LYS A 170 -5.61 30.82 16.68
C LYS A 170 -6.89 30.08 17.03
N VAL A 171 -6.98 29.63 18.28
CA VAL A 171 -8.14 28.98 18.91
C VAL A 171 -9.44 29.72 18.60
#